data_AF-A0A7C0YGI4-F1
#
_entry.id   AF-A0A7C0YGI4-F1
#
_cell.length_a   1.000
_cell.length_b   1.000
_cell.length_c   1.000
_cell.angle_alpha   90.00
_cell.angle_beta   90.00
_cell.angle_gamma   90.00
#
_symmetry.space_group_name_H-M   'P 1'
#
loop_
_entity.id
_entity.type
_entity.pdbx_description
1 polymer ?
#
loop_
_entity_poly.entity_id
_entity_poly.type
_entity_poly.pdbx_seq_one_letter_code
_entity_poly.pdbx_strand_id
1 'polypeptide(L)'
;KTLDFLLVEGAVPTAPRGEGEILMFIEKPYLQWIKDLSEVARYTVAVGTCATSGGIPASGSNPTMASGLQFHRDKAGGVLGEDYRSREGLPVINIPGCPAHPDWITETLYFIVNGELNMETIDYANRPYVFYNRLAHHGCPKNEFYEFKSSATEYGQMGCLFEFLGCRGTQCESDCNERLWLGRTGSCTRGGFPCIACTSQLFPPENSSFFTTEMTGNIPDALPLDVPKAWYIGITGLSKMATPERLKIDSVSHRPVYKHWKGGTKSDE
;
A
#
# COMPACT_ATOMS: atom_id res chain seq x y z
N LYS A 1 9.16 35.11 3.85
CA LYS A 1 9.35 34.57 2.48
C LYS A 1 8.25 33.55 2.21
N THR A 2 7.81 33.40 0.97
CA THR A 2 6.85 32.37 0.57
C THR A 2 7.61 31.11 0.14
N LEU A 3 7.16 29.95 0.60
CA LEU A 3 7.62 28.64 0.12
C LEU A 3 6.48 28.06 -0.71
N ASP A 4 6.71 27.67 -1.95
CA ASP A 4 5.64 27.10 -2.78
C ASP A 4 5.31 25.68 -2.30
N PHE A 5 6.32 24.81 -2.24
CA PHE A 5 6.15 23.41 -1.87
C PHE A 5 7.11 23.02 -0.74
N LEU A 6 6.56 22.41 0.31
CA LEU A 6 7.32 21.64 1.28
C LEU A 6 7.09 20.16 1.01
N LEU A 7 8.09 19.47 0.45
CA LEU A 7 8.08 18.02 0.30
C LEU A 7 8.89 17.40 1.44
N VAL A 8 8.26 16.48 2.17
CA VAL A 8 8.90 15.74 3.26
C VAL A 8 8.99 14.28 2.89
N GLU A 9 10.19 13.72 2.95
CA GLU A 9 10.45 12.29 2.84
C GLU A 9 10.98 11.76 4.18
N GLY A 10 10.46 10.62 4.60
CA GLY A 10 10.84 9.99 5.86
C GLY A 10 9.88 10.30 7.01
N ALA A 11 9.86 9.40 8.00
CA ALA A 11 9.05 9.56 9.19
C ALA A 11 9.72 10.59 10.11
N VAL A 12 8.92 11.34 10.85
CA VAL A 12 9.41 12.44 11.69
C VAL A 12 9.55 11.94 13.12
N PRO A 13 10.79 11.77 13.63
CA PRO A 13 10.99 11.33 15.00
C PRO A 13 10.76 12.49 15.97
N THR A 14 9.92 12.27 16.98
CA THR A 14 9.56 13.31 17.97
C THR A 14 10.35 13.18 19.27
N ALA A 15 11.07 12.07 19.46
CA ALA A 15 11.73 11.69 20.72
C ALA A 15 10.73 11.52 21.89
N PRO A 16 11.07 10.78 22.97
CA PRO A 16 10.15 10.54 24.08
C PRO A 16 9.63 11.80 24.79
N ARG A 17 10.37 12.91 24.73
CA ARG A 17 9.94 14.21 25.28
C ARG A 17 9.15 15.09 24.30
N GLY A 18 9.00 14.65 23.04
CA GLY A 18 8.30 15.42 22.00
C GLY A 18 9.10 16.56 21.35
N GLU A 19 10.38 16.72 21.72
CA GLU A 19 11.24 17.84 21.30
C GLU A 19 12.00 17.58 19.97
N GLY A 20 12.00 16.34 19.48
CA GLY A 20 12.63 15.97 18.19
C GLY A 20 14.17 15.93 18.20
N GLU A 21 14.82 16.04 19.36
CA GLU A 21 16.29 16.13 19.51
C GLU A 21 17.07 14.90 19.01
N ILE A 22 16.38 13.81 18.69
CA ILE A 22 16.99 12.59 18.14
C ILE A 22 17.41 12.75 16.67
N LEU A 23 16.86 13.72 15.94
CA LEU A 23 17.26 14.06 14.57
C LEU A 23 17.46 15.58 14.45
N MET A 24 18.73 15.98 14.42
CA MET A 24 19.13 17.38 14.29
C MET A 24 19.53 17.70 12.85
N PHE A 25 19.08 18.84 12.34
CA PHE A 25 19.46 19.38 11.04
C PHE A 25 19.74 20.87 11.18
N ILE A 26 20.95 21.31 10.82
CA ILE A 26 21.39 22.72 10.93
C ILE A 26 20.98 23.33 12.29
N GLU A 27 21.53 22.75 13.37
CA GLU A 27 21.39 23.24 14.75
C GLU A 27 19.97 23.21 15.35
N LYS A 28 18.96 22.74 14.61
CA LYS A 28 17.59 22.60 15.10
C LYS A 28 17.08 21.17 14.93
N PRO A 29 16.11 20.72 15.74
CA PRO A 29 15.39 19.48 15.47
C PRO A 29 14.76 19.52 14.08
N TYR A 30 14.85 18.42 13.35
CA TYR A 30 14.20 18.26 12.03
C TYR A 30 12.68 18.49 12.12
N LEU A 31 12.07 18.06 13.23
CA LEU A 31 10.67 18.36 13.58
C LEU A 31 10.37 19.87 13.56
N GLN A 32 11.27 20.70 14.11
CA GLN A 32 11.07 22.14 14.15
C GLN A 32 11.14 22.76 12.75
N TRP A 33 12.06 22.28 11.90
CA TRP A 33 12.12 22.71 10.50
C TRP A 33 10.82 22.40 9.75
N ILE A 34 10.25 21.21 9.96
CA ILE A 34 8.97 20.85 9.34
C ILE A 34 7.87 21.81 9.79
N LYS A 35 7.76 22.08 11.10
CA LYS A 35 6.77 23.02 11.63
C LYS A 35 6.95 24.42 11.03
N ASP A 36 8.14 25.00 11.15
CA ASP A 36 8.46 26.36 10.65
C ASP A 36 8.19 26.50 9.14
N LEU A 37 8.57 25.50 8.33
CA LEU A 37 8.38 25.54 6.88
C LEU A 37 6.92 25.31 6.49
N SER A 38 6.20 24.45 7.21
CA SER A 38 4.80 24.13 6.93
C SER A 38 3.85 25.32 7.13
N GLU A 39 4.21 26.27 8.00
CA GLU A 39 3.46 27.53 8.22
C GLU A 39 3.59 28.52 7.06
N VAL A 40 4.70 28.42 6.30
CA VAL A 40 5.01 29.33 5.19
C VAL A 40 4.81 28.70 3.81
N ALA A 41 4.60 27.39 3.75
CA ALA A 41 4.35 26.62 2.53
C ALA A 41 2.94 26.87 1.96
N ARG A 42 2.83 27.05 0.65
CA ARG A 42 1.55 27.02 -0.06
C ARG A 42 0.96 25.61 -0.05
N TYR A 43 1.80 24.60 -0.27
CA TYR A 43 1.43 23.19 -0.22
C TYR A 43 2.45 22.38 0.59
N THR A 44 1.95 21.46 1.41
CA THR A 44 2.76 20.49 2.15
C THR A 44 2.45 19.10 1.64
N VAL A 45 3.48 18.37 1.21
CA VAL A 45 3.37 17.07 0.56
C VAL A 45 4.22 16.06 1.32
N ALA A 46 3.60 14.97 1.78
CA ALA A 46 4.29 13.85 2.38
C ALA A 46 4.57 12.79 1.31
N VAL A 47 5.86 12.49 1.08
CA VAL A 47 6.30 11.53 0.07
C VAL A 47 6.76 10.25 0.76
N GLY A 48 6.09 9.15 0.41
CA GLY A 48 6.34 7.83 0.95
C GLY A 48 5.65 7.57 2.29
N THR A 49 5.39 6.30 2.58
CA THR A 49 4.56 5.86 3.72
C THR A 49 5.12 6.32 5.07
N CYS A 50 6.44 6.48 5.14
CA CYS A 50 7.12 7.02 6.31
C CYS A 50 6.64 8.46 6.63
N ALA A 51 6.58 9.35 5.64
CA ALA A 51 6.14 10.73 5.85
C ALA A 51 4.61 10.82 6.00
N THR A 52 3.85 9.94 5.36
CA THR A 52 2.38 10.00 5.40
C THR A 52 1.81 9.51 6.74
N SER A 53 2.29 8.36 7.23
CA SER A 53 1.71 7.67 8.40
C SER A 53 2.76 7.10 9.36
N GLY A 54 4.05 7.34 9.13
CA GLY A 54 5.15 6.89 9.99
C GLY A 54 5.86 5.63 9.49
N GLY A 55 5.19 4.78 8.71
CA GLY A 55 5.79 3.61 8.05
C GLY A 55 6.55 2.67 8.99
N ILE A 56 7.63 2.06 8.47
CA ILE A 56 8.49 1.14 9.25
C ILE A 56 9.01 1.77 10.55
N PRO A 57 9.51 3.02 10.58
CA PRO A 57 9.99 3.65 11.81
C PRO A 57 8.95 3.75 12.94
N ALA A 58 7.67 3.90 12.60
CA ALA A 58 6.58 4.01 13.55
C ALA A 58 6.00 2.64 13.99
N SER A 59 6.58 1.53 13.52
CA SER A 59 6.10 0.18 13.85
C SER A 59 6.69 -0.37 15.16
N GLY A 60 6.04 -1.39 15.72
CA GLY A 60 6.51 -2.11 16.89
C GLY A 60 6.69 -1.20 18.11
N SER A 61 7.87 -1.23 18.73
CA SER A 61 8.18 -0.45 19.93
C SER A 61 8.35 1.05 19.66
N ASN A 62 8.50 1.48 18.40
CA ASN A 62 8.69 2.87 17.98
C ASN A 62 9.62 3.68 18.92
N PRO A 63 10.90 3.31 19.06
CA PRO A 63 11.79 3.90 20.07
C PRO A 63 12.08 5.39 19.84
N THR A 64 11.85 5.89 18.62
CA THR A 64 12.08 7.29 18.24
C THR A 64 10.81 8.14 18.32
N MET A 65 9.67 7.53 18.66
CA MET A 65 8.35 8.17 18.59
C MET A 65 8.10 8.79 17.22
N ALA A 66 8.50 8.08 16.16
CA ALA A 66 8.31 8.48 14.78
C ALA A 66 6.82 8.50 14.43
N SER A 67 6.45 9.49 13.60
CA SER A 67 5.09 9.68 13.12
C SER A 67 5.11 10.27 11.70
N GLY A 68 3.97 10.18 11.00
CA GLY A 68 3.78 10.91 9.76
C GLY A 68 3.45 12.38 10.02
N LEU A 69 3.30 13.15 8.95
CA LEU A 69 3.02 14.58 9.03
C LEU A 69 1.64 14.86 9.63
N GLN A 70 0.60 14.16 9.17
CA GLN A 70 -0.78 14.37 9.64
C GLN A 70 -1.48 13.08 10.08
N PHE A 71 -0.81 11.93 9.92
CA PHE A 71 -1.28 10.66 10.44
C PHE A 71 -0.20 9.94 11.24
N HIS A 72 -0.62 9.21 12.25
CA HIS A 72 0.15 8.19 12.93
C HIS A 72 -0.55 6.86 12.71
N ARG A 73 0.01 6.02 11.84
CA ARG A 73 -0.69 4.87 11.27
C ARG A 73 -2.02 5.33 10.63
N ASP A 74 -3.14 4.75 11.05
CA ASP A 74 -4.50 5.06 10.61
C ASP A 74 -5.18 6.19 11.40
N LYS A 75 -4.50 6.78 12.38
CA LYS A 75 -5.05 7.86 13.22
C LYS A 75 -4.60 9.23 12.72
N ALA A 76 -5.55 10.14 12.54
CA ALA A 76 -5.26 11.54 12.29
C ALA A 76 -4.53 12.17 13.49
N GLY A 77 -3.68 13.16 13.24
CA GLY A 77 -2.88 13.84 14.26
C GLY A 77 -1.47 14.10 13.73
N GLY A 78 -0.66 13.06 13.51
CA GLY A 78 0.72 13.23 13.02
C GLY A 78 1.53 14.25 13.83
N VAL A 79 2.57 14.84 13.23
CA VAL A 79 3.37 15.91 13.86
C VAL A 79 2.85 17.33 13.65
N LEU A 80 1.95 17.53 12.67
CA LEU A 80 1.36 18.84 12.35
C LEU A 80 -0.05 19.03 12.96
N GLY A 81 -0.70 17.98 13.42
CA GLY A 81 -2.07 18.01 13.94
C GLY A 81 -3.13 17.68 12.88
N GLU A 82 -4.26 17.12 13.30
CA GLU A 82 -5.40 16.80 12.42
C GLU A 82 -6.00 18.04 11.74
N ASP A 83 -5.95 19.18 12.44
CA ASP A 83 -6.47 20.46 11.95
C ASP A 83 -5.51 21.21 11.04
N TYR A 84 -4.28 20.72 10.82
CA TYR A 84 -3.32 21.39 9.95
C TYR A 84 -3.88 21.61 8.55
N ARG A 85 -3.73 22.84 8.05
CA ARG A 85 -3.97 23.23 6.66
C ARG A 85 -2.81 24.08 6.17
N SER A 86 -2.40 23.88 4.92
CA SER A 86 -1.43 24.73 4.24
C SER A 86 -2.02 26.11 3.96
N ARG A 87 -1.23 27.05 3.43
CA ARG A 87 -1.72 28.41 3.10
C ARG A 87 -2.81 28.42 2.01
N GLU A 88 -2.93 27.34 1.25
CA GLU A 88 -3.96 27.15 0.22
C GLU A 88 -5.18 26.40 0.78
N GLY A 89 -5.25 26.19 2.10
CA GLY A 89 -6.39 25.59 2.78
C GLY A 89 -6.50 24.07 2.65
N LEU A 90 -5.49 23.40 2.07
CA LEU A 90 -5.45 21.94 1.93
C LEU A 90 -4.76 21.27 3.12
N PRO A 91 -5.14 20.03 3.49
CA PRO A 91 -4.37 19.24 4.44
C PRO A 91 -3.01 18.84 3.84
N VAL A 92 -2.20 18.08 4.59
CA VAL A 92 -1.01 17.45 4.01
C VAL A 92 -1.45 16.50 2.89
N ILE A 93 -0.91 16.69 1.70
CA ILE A 93 -1.15 15.83 0.55
C ILE A 93 -0.25 14.60 0.66
N ASN A 94 -0.85 13.43 0.82
CA ASN A 94 -0.14 12.19 1.10
C ASN A 94 0.08 11.36 -0.18
N ILE A 95 1.34 11.03 -0.46
CA ILE A 95 1.73 10.15 -1.57
C ILE A 95 2.41 8.90 -0.98
N PRO A 96 1.67 7.96 -0.38
CA PRO A 96 2.26 6.78 0.25
C PRO A 96 2.84 5.80 -0.77
N GLY A 97 3.66 4.89 -0.26
CA GLY A 97 4.44 3.88 -0.96
C GLY A 97 5.83 3.74 -0.32
N CYS A 98 6.43 2.55 -0.39
CA CYS A 98 7.77 2.30 0.12
C CYS A 98 8.66 1.67 -0.98
N PRO A 99 9.16 2.46 -1.95
CA PRO A 99 9.00 3.92 -2.09
C PRO A 99 7.67 4.32 -2.75
N ALA A 100 7.35 5.63 -2.73
CA ALA A 100 6.28 6.18 -3.56
C ALA A 100 6.62 6.04 -5.05
N HIS A 101 5.63 5.76 -5.89
CA HIS A 101 5.85 5.64 -7.33
C HIS A 101 6.29 6.99 -7.92
N PRO A 102 7.31 7.03 -8.80
CA PRO A 102 7.77 8.27 -9.43
C PRO A 102 6.64 9.06 -10.09
N ASP A 103 5.82 8.39 -10.92
CA ASP A 103 4.65 9.02 -11.56
C ASP A 103 3.68 9.64 -10.54
N TRP A 104 3.40 8.99 -9.40
CA TRP A 104 2.49 9.54 -8.39
C TRP A 104 3.04 10.87 -7.85
N ILE A 105 4.34 10.98 -7.63
CA ILE A 105 4.98 12.22 -7.19
C ILE A 105 4.82 13.30 -8.27
N THR A 106 5.23 13.02 -9.50
CA THR A 106 5.24 14.01 -10.58
C THR A 106 3.84 14.44 -11.00
N GLU A 107 2.89 13.50 -11.10
CA GLU A 107 1.51 13.78 -11.47
C GLU A 107 0.77 14.52 -10.34
N THR A 108 1.04 14.21 -9.05
CA THR A 108 0.47 14.99 -7.95
C THR A 108 0.91 16.45 -7.99
N LEU A 109 2.21 16.72 -8.21
CA LEU A 109 2.71 18.09 -8.35
C LEU A 109 2.07 18.80 -9.55
N TYR A 110 1.89 18.09 -10.67
CA TYR A 110 1.16 18.60 -11.83
C TYR A 110 -0.29 18.98 -11.48
N PHE A 111 -1.03 18.11 -10.78
CA PHE A 111 -2.40 18.41 -10.37
C PHE A 111 -2.49 19.61 -9.44
N ILE A 112 -1.53 19.77 -8.52
CA ILE A 112 -1.48 20.94 -7.63
C ILE A 112 -1.27 22.22 -8.45
N VAL A 113 -0.29 22.24 -9.35
CA VAL A 113 0.03 23.44 -10.15
C VAL A 113 -1.12 23.85 -11.07
N ASN A 114 -1.89 22.89 -11.58
CA ASN A 114 -3.07 23.16 -12.43
C ASN A 114 -4.36 23.44 -11.64
N GLY A 115 -4.32 23.40 -10.30
CA GLY A 115 -5.52 23.59 -9.47
C GLY A 115 -6.53 22.43 -9.56
N GLU A 116 -6.07 21.26 -9.99
CA GLU A 116 -6.90 20.04 -10.12
C GLU A 116 -6.97 19.25 -8.81
N LEU A 117 -6.08 19.52 -7.84
CA LEU A 117 -6.10 18.88 -6.54
C LEU A 117 -6.81 19.75 -5.48
N ASN A 118 -7.91 19.23 -4.95
CA ASN A 118 -8.73 19.81 -3.89
C ASN A 118 -9.34 18.73 -2.98
N MET A 119 -10.14 19.15 -1.98
CA MET A 119 -10.78 18.27 -1.00
C MET A 119 -11.70 17.17 -1.59
N GLU A 120 -12.25 17.37 -2.78
CA GLU A 120 -13.11 16.39 -3.48
C GLU A 120 -12.29 15.36 -4.27
N THR A 121 -11.02 15.67 -4.55
CA THR A 121 -10.11 14.85 -5.36
C THR A 121 -9.06 14.10 -4.54
N ILE A 122 -9.13 14.21 -3.22
CA ILE A 122 -8.34 13.44 -2.26
C ILE A 122 -9.25 12.52 -1.44
N ASP A 123 -8.72 11.40 -0.97
CA ASP A 123 -9.47 10.46 -0.14
C ASP A 123 -9.38 10.80 1.37
N TYR A 124 -9.95 9.92 2.19
CA TYR A 124 -9.98 10.04 3.66
C TYR A 124 -8.60 10.10 4.32
N ALA A 125 -7.54 9.65 3.63
CA ALA A 125 -6.17 9.67 4.10
C ALA A 125 -5.36 10.79 3.43
N ASN A 126 -6.05 11.79 2.85
CA ASN A 126 -5.49 12.91 2.09
C ASN A 126 -4.65 12.47 0.88
N ARG A 127 -4.96 11.32 0.27
CA ARG A 127 -4.22 10.79 -0.88
C ARG A 127 -4.92 11.17 -2.19
N PRO A 128 -4.21 11.55 -3.26
CA PRO A 128 -4.83 11.80 -4.56
C PRO A 128 -5.68 10.62 -5.04
N TYR A 129 -6.99 10.82 -5.14
CA TYR A 129 -7.95 9.74 -5.35
C TYR A 129 -7.65 8.90 -6.60
N VAL A 130 -7.17 9.54 -7.67
CA VAL A 130 -6.84 8.89 -8.94
C VAL A 130 -5.85 7.73 -8.82
N PHE A 131 -4.93 7.74 -7.85
CA PHE A 131 -3.95 6.65 -7.66
C PHE A 131 -4.40 5.61 -6.65
N TYR A 132 -5.17 6.02 -5.65
CA TYR A 132 -5.48 5.22 -4.46
C TYR A 132 -6.96 4.78 -4.39
N ASN A 133 -7.75 5.00 -5.44
CA ASN A 133 -9.16 4.55 -5.51
C ASN A 133 -9.35 3.07 -5.90
N ARG A 134 -8.26 2.32 -6.01
CA ARG A 134 -8.26 0.93 -6.47
C ARG A 134 -7.26 0.13 -5.67
N LEU A 135 -7.41 -1.19 -5.69
CA LEU A 135 -6.50 -2.09 -4.98
C LEU A 135 -5.39 -2.54 -5.92
N ALA A 136 -4.20 -2.82 -5.38
CA ALA A 136 -3.12 -3.43 -6.13
C ALA A 136 -3.53 -4.81 -6.69
N HIS A 137 -4.59 -5.42 -6.16
CA HIS A 137 -5.22 -6.61 -6.74
C HIS A 137 -5.84 -6.34 -8.12
N HIS A 138 -6.33 -5.13 -8.37
CA HIS A 138 -6.82 -4.73 -9.70
C HIS A 138 -5.63 -4.68 -10.68
N GLY A 139 -5.81 -5.29 -11.86
CA GLY A 139 -4.73 -5.48 -12.85
C GLY A 139 -3.71 -6.56 -12.50
N CYS A 140 -3.83 -7.27 -11.38
CA CYS A 140 -2.86 -8.31 -11.00
C CYS A 140 -2.90 -9.49 -12.00
N PRO A 141 -1.74 -9.93 -12.54
CA PRO A 141 -1.69 -11.02 -13.52
C PRO A 141 -2.11 -12.39 -12.95
N LYS A 142 -2.22 -12.50 -11.63
CA LYS A 142 -2.60 -13.73 -10.91
C LYS A 142 -4.08 -13.74 -10.51
N ASN A 143 -4.92 -12.87 -11.09
CA ASN A 143 -6.32 -12.75 -10.71
C ASN A 143 -7.14 -14.02 -10.94
N GLU A 144 -6.93 -14.71 -12.06
CA GLU A 144 -7.62 -15.98 -12.31
C GLU A 144 -7.26 -17.04 -11.24
N PHE A 145 -5.99 -17.14 -10.86
CA PHE A 145 -5.57 -18.02 -9.77
C PHE A 145 -6.21 -17.63 -8.43
N TYR A 146 -6.36 -16.33 -8.16
CA TYR A 146 -7.01 -15.84 -6.94
C TYR A 146 -8.51 -16.14 -6.89
N GLU A 147 -9.20 -15.96 -8.03
CA GLU A 147 -10.64 -16.18 -8.20
C GLU A 147 -10.99 -17.64 -7.90
N PHE A 148 -10.21 -18.57 -8.45
CA PHE A 148 -10.40 -20.01 -8.27
C PHE A 148 -9.64 -20.59 -7.07
N LYS A 149 -9.02 -19.76 -6.22
CA LYS A 149 -8.26 -20.21 -5.04
C LYS A 149 -7.20 -21.27 -5.36
N SER A 150 -6.58 -21.11 -6.51
CA SER A 150 -5.48 -21.95 -7.00
C SER A 150 -4.16 -21.29 -6.64
N SER A 151 -3.74 -21.50 -5.40
CA SER A 151 -2.62 -20.78 -4.81
C SER A 151 -1.27 -21.44 -5.06
N ALA A 152 -0.24 -20.62 -5.15
CA ALA A 152 1.15 -21.04 -5.07
C ALA A 152 1.48 -21.41 -3.62
N THR A 153 2.20 -22.50 -3.43
CA THR A 153 2.71 -22.95 -2.13
C THR A 153 4.16 -22.54 -1.90
N GLU A 154 4.88 -22.17 -2.96
CA GLU A 154 6.28 -21.75 -2.93
C GLU A 154 6.54 -20.53 -3.82
N TYR A 155 7.58 -19.76 -3.49
CA TYR A 155 8.00 -18.62 -4.29
C TYR A 155 8.43 -19.04 -5.71
N GLY A 156 8.12 -18.20 -6.69
CA GLY A 156 8.41 -18.47 -8.10
C GLY A 156 7.41 -19.38 -8.79
N GLN A 157 6.41 -19.93 -8.09
CA GLN A 157 5.30 -20.63 -8.73
C GLN A 157 4.30 -19.63 -9.35
N MET A 158 3.52 -20.10 -10.33
CA MET A 158 2.59 -19.24 -11.08
C MET A 158 1.31 -18.90 -10.33
N GLY A 159 0.92 -19.68 -9.32
CA GLY A 159 -0.31 -19.53 -8.57
C GLY A 159 -0.45 -18.21 -7.79
N CYS A 160 -1.62 -18.02 -7.20
CA CYS A 160 -1.88 -16.86 -6.36
C CYS A 160 -1.01 -16.88 -5.09
N LEU A 161 -0.48 -15.73 -4.69
CA LEU A 161 0.37 -15.59 -3.51
C LEU A 161 -0.43 -15.25 -2.23
N PHE A 162 -1.75 -15.08 -2.34
CA PHE A 162 -2.61 -14.59 -1.25
C PHE A 162 -2.78 -15.60 -0.12
N GLU A 163 -3.12 -16.86 -0.44
CA GLU A 163 -3.48 -17.80 0.62
C GLU A 163 -2.27 -18.23 1.45
N PHE A 164 -1.09 -18.44 0.87
CA PHE A 164 0.02 -19.05 1.63
C PHE A 164 1.25 -18.16 1.78
N LEU A 165 1.43 -17.19 0.89
CA LEU A 165 2.71 -16.47 0.72
C LEU A 165 2.63 -15.00 1.13
N GLY A 166 1.67 -14.62 1.98
CA GLY A 166 1.62 -13.31 2.63
C GLY A 166 1.19 -12.15 1.74
N CYS A 167 0.66 -12.39 0.53
CA CYS A 167 0.28 -11.31 -0.37
C CYS A 167 -0.94 -10.53 0.15
N ARG A 168 -0.79 -9.22 0.31
CA ARG A 168 -1.79 -8.24 0.76
C ARG A 168 -2.29 -7.34 -0.37
N GLY A 169 -2.25 -7.81 -1.62
CA GLY A 169 -2.69 -7.02 -2.77
C GLY A 169 -4.15 -6.57 -2.68
N THR A 170 -4.99 -7.34 -2.00
CA THR A 170 -6.41 -7.03 -1.72
C THR A 170 -6.61 -6.07 -0.55
N GLN A 171 -5.52 -5.58 0.04
CA GLN A 171 -5.48 -4.65 1.18
C GLN A 171 -4.59 -3.44 0.92
N CYS A 172 -4.18 -3.25 -0.33
CA CYS A 172 -3.20 -2.26 -0.74
C CYS A 172 -3.88 -1.31 -1.71
N GLU A 173 -4.30 -0.13 -1.26
CA GLU A 173 -4.83 0.87 -2.18
C GLU A 173 -3.69 1.43 -3.05
N SER A 174 -3.69 1.11 -4.34
CA SER A 174 -2.79 1.66 -5.36
C SER A 174 -3.11 1.09 -6.74
N ASP A 175 -2.71 1.80 -7.79
CA ASP A 175 -2.76 1.35 -9.19
C ASP A 175 -1.52 0.55 -9.65
N CYS A 176 -0.70 0.03 -8.71
CA CYS A 176 0.62 -0.58 -8.99
C CYS A 176 0.62 -1.66 -10.09
N ASN A 177 -0.47 -2.40 -10.23
CA ASN A 177 -0.60 -3.49 -11.21
C ASN A 177 -1.24 -3.06 -12.54
N GLU A 178 -1.77 -1.85 -12.61
CA GLU A 178 -2.31 -1.25 -13.84
C GLU A 178 -1.29 -0.30 -14.48
N ARG A 179 -0.71 0.61 -13.68
CA ARG A 179 0.29 1.58 -14.11
C ARG A 179 1.64 0.93 -14.40
N LEU A 180 2.04 0.00 -13.52
CA LEU A 180 3.32 -0.70 -13.51
C LEU A 180 4.54 0.19 -13.25
N TRP A 181 5.57 -0.43 -12.67
CA TRP A 181 6.88 0.13 -12.37
C TRP A 181 7.88 -0.12 -13.52
N LEU A 182 9.06 0.52 -13.44
CA LEU A 182 10.22 0.28 -14.31
C LEU A 182 9.89 0.45 -15.81
N GLY A 183 9.40 1.63 -16.20
CA GLY A 183 9.01 1.89 -17.59
C GLY A 183 7.77 1.11 -18.02
N ARG A 184 6.84 0.90 -17.08
CA ARG A 184 5.58 0.17 -17.26
C ARG A 184 5.75 -1.32 -17.59
N THR A 185 6.77 -1.96 -17.04
CA THR A 185 7.09 -3.37 -17.33
C THR A 185 6.83 -4.31 -16.15
N GLY A 186 6.87 -3.80 -14.92
CA GLY A 186 6.91 -4.64 -13.72
C GLY A 186 5.96 -4.23 -12.60
N SER A 187 5.77 -5.14 -11.66
CA SER A 187 5.13 -4.91 -10.36
C SER A 187 5.59 -6.04 -9.43
N CYS A 188 5.36 -5.92 -8.11
CA CYS A 188 5.76 -6.98 -7.17
C CYS A 188 5.22 -8.36 -7.58
N THR A 189 3.91 -8.43 -7.87
CA THR A 189 3.25 -9.69 -8.20
C THR A 189 3.60 -10.22 -9.58
N ARG A 190 3.94 -9.35 -10.55
CA ARG A 190 4.54 -9.76 -11.84
C ARG A 190 5.93 -10.34 -11.66
N GLY A 191 6.71 -9.80 -10.73
CA GLY A 191 8.01 -10.34 -10.33
C GLY A 191 7.94 -11.61 -9.49
N GLY A 192 6.74 -12.10 -9.15
CA GLY A 192 6.55 -13.29 -8.32
C GLY A 192 6.65 -13.05 -6.82
N PHE A 193 6.64 -11.77 -6.37
CA PHE A 193 6.69 -11.39 -4.96
C PHE A 193 5.32 -10.94 -4.44
N PRO A 194 4.97 -11.27 -3.19
CA PRO A 194 3.74 -10.80 -2.56
C PRO A 194 3.73 -9.27 -2.49
N CYS A 195 2.57 -8.68 -2.75
CA CYS A 195 2.35 -7.30 -2.38
C CYS A 195 2.34 -7.23 -0.84
N ILE A 196 3.11 -6.33 -0.26
CA ILE A 196 3.19 -6.15 1.20
C ILE A 196 2.29 -5.02 1.72
N ALA A 197 1.39 -4.52 0.86
CA ALA A 197 0.54 -3.36 1.13
C ALA A 197 1.30 -2.10 1.56
N CYS A 198 2.44 -1.79 0.90
CA CYS A 198 3.32 -0.70 1.33
C CYS A 198 2.71 0.70 1.24
N THR A 199 1.56 0.88 0.58
CA THR A 199 0.81 2.14 0.49
C THR A 199 -0.26 2.31 1.57
N SER A 200 -0.54 1.26 2.34
CA SER A 200 -1.52 1.30 3.43
C SER A 200 -1.00 2.12 4.61
N GLN A 201 -1.89 2.85 5.28
CA GLN A 201 -1.57 3.53 6.55
C GLN A 201 -1.15 2.56 7.65
N LEU A 202 -1.59 1.30 7.58
CA LEU A 202 -1.24 0.24 8.51
C LEU A 202 0.07 -0.47 8.15
N PHE A 203 0.80 -0.02 7.14
CA PHE A 203 2.10 -0.60 6.79
C PHE A 203 3.23 -0.11 7.73
N PRO A 204 4.09 -1.01 8.23
CA PRO A 204 4.00 -2.47 8.13
C PRO A 204 2.91 -3.05 9.05
N PRO A 205 2.30 -4.19 8.68
CA PRO A 205 1.29 -4.83 9.50
C PRO A 205 1.90 -5.25 10.85
N GLU A 206 1.15 -5.04 11.93
CA GLU A 206 1.56 -5.45 13.26
C GLU A 206 1.41 -6.96 13.42
N ASN A 207 2.38 -7.59 14.09
CA ASN A 207 2.35 -9.00 14.49
C ASN A 207 2.03 -9.98 13.34
N SER A 208 2.49 -9.68 12.12
CA SER A 208 2.21 -10.52 10.95
C SER A 208 3.45 -10.67 10.07
N SER A 209 3.63 -11.87 9.54
CA SER A 209 4.67 -12.18 8.57
C SER A 209 4.40 -11.54 7.21
N PHE A 210 5.45 -11.12 6.51
CA PHE A 210 5.38 -10.75 5.09
C PHE A 210 5.47 -11.96 4.16
N PHE A 211 5.98 -13.07 4.67
CA PHE A 211 6.35 -14.22 3.85
C PHE A 211 5.32 -15.35 3.87
N THR A 212 4.45 -15.33 4.88
CA THR A 212 3.42 -16.33 5.13
C THR A 212 2.12 -15.63 5.47
N THR A 213 1.01 -16.22 5.03
CA THR A 213 -0.31 -15.74 5.39
C THR A 213 -0.72 -16.39 6.71
N GLU A 214 -0.96 -15.57 7.73
CA GLU A 214 -1.50 -16.05 9.00
C GLU A 214 -2.94 -16.53 8.82
N MET A 215 -3.25 -17.68 9.41
CA MET A 215 -4.54 -18.34 9.28
C MET A 215 -5.09 -18.80 10.62
N THR A 216 -6.39 -18.57 10.82
CA THR A 216 -7.18 -19.27 11.84
C THR A 216 -7.90 -20.45 11.18
N GLY A 217 -7.37 -21.66 11.37
CA GLY A 217 -7.82 -22.83 10.64
C GLY A 217 -7.42 -22.74 9.17
N ASN A 218 -8.39 -22.72 8.26
CA ASN A 218 -8.17 -22.60 6.81
C ASN A 218 -8.58 -21.22 6.25
N ILE A 219 -8.68 -20.21 7.11
CA ILE A 219 -9.18 -18.87 6.75
C ILE A 219 -8.08 -17.86 7.08
N PRO A 220 -7.64 -17.04 6.10
CA PRO A 220 -6.71 -15.95 6.36
C PRO A 220 -7.24 -14.99 7.41
N ASP A 221 -6.38 -14.56 8.33
CA ASP A 221 -6.74 -13.57 9.35
C ASP A 221 -6.94 -12.18 8.72
N ALA A 222 -6.12 -11.87 7.71
CA ALA A 222 -6.17 -10.67 6.92
C ALA A 222 -7.03 -10.89 5.65
N LEU A 223 -8.28 -10.42 5.68
CA LEU A 223 -9.23 -10.56 4.57
C LEU A 223 -9.13 -9.39 3.58
N PRO A 224 -9.61 -9.56 2.33
CA PRO A 224 -9.78 -8.43 1.40
C PRO A 224 -10.56 -7.27 2.03
N LEU A 225 -10.20 -6.03 1.69
CA LEU A 225 -10.90 -4.85 2.19
C LEU A 225 -12.39 -4.94 1.90
N ASP A 226 -13.19 -4.53 2.89
CA ASP A 226 -14.65 -4.49 2.84
C ASP A 226 -15.37 -5.83 2.57
N VAL A 227 -14.67 -6.97 2.68
CA VAL A 227 -15.28 -8.30 2.55
C VAL A 227 -15.55 -8.94 3.92
N PRO A 228 -16.81 -9.16 4.32
CA PRO A 228 -17.11 -9.84 5.58
C PRO A 228 -16.66 -11.30 5.56
N LYS A 229 -16.16 -11.78 6.71
CA LYS A 229 -15.59 -13.13 6.87
C LYS A 229 -16.52 -14.26 6.41
N ALA A 230 -17.81 -14.19 6.72
CA ALA A 230 -18.77 -15.22 6.31
C ALA A 230 -18.88 -15.34 4.78
N TRP A 231 -18.94 -14.21 4.07
CA TRP A 231 -19.00 -14.20 2.61
C TRP A 231 -17.69 -14.66 1.98
N TYR A 232 -16.54 -14.26 2.55
CA TYR A 232 -15.25 -14.76 2.11
C TYR A 232 -15.17 -16.29 2.18
N ILE A 233 -15.62 -16.89 3.29
CA ILE A 233 -15.63 -18.35 3.46
C ILE A 233 -16.53 -19.01 2.40
N GLY A 234 -17.76 -18.51 2.23
CA GLY A 234 -18.72 -19.05 1.28
C GLY A 234 -18.19 -19.03 -0.16
N ILE A 235 -17.70 -17.88 -0.62
CA ILE A 235 -17.14 -17.73 -1.97
C ILE A 235 -15.89 -18.58 -2.13
N THR A 236 -14.99 -18.60 -1.14
CA THR A 236 -13.76 -19.41 -1.19
C THR A 236 -14.05 -20.90 -1.34
N GLY A 237 -15.04 -21.43 -0.64
CA GLY A 237 -15.45 -22.83 -0.77
C GLY A 237 -15.94 -23.16 -2.18
N LEU A 238 -16.84 -22.34 -2.72
CA LEU A 238 -17.36 -22.50 -4.08
C LEU A 238 -16.25 -22.39 -5.14
N SER A 239 -15.37 -21.38 -5.02
CA SER A 239 -14.23 -21.19 -5.92
C SER A 239 -13.28 -22.38 -5.94
N LYS A 240 -12.98 -22.99 -4.78
CA LYS A 240 -12.12 -24.19 -4.68
C LYS A 240 -12.75 -25.43 -5.32
N MET A 241 -14.06 -25.58 -5.20
CA MET A 241 -14.78 -26.68 -5.87
C MET A 241 -14.84 -26.48 -7.37
N ALA A 242 -14.96 -25.23 -7.83
CA ALA A 242 -15.02 -24.87 -9.23
C ALA A 242 -13.65 -24.73 -9.92
N THR A 243 -12.52 -24.91 -9.21
CA THR A 243 -11.17 -24.70 -9.77
C THR A 243 -10.92 -25.61 -10.98
N PRO A 244 -10.67 -25.05 -12.18
CA PRO A 244 -10.28 -25.82 -13.35
C PRO A 244 -8.97 -26.59 -13.14
N GLU A 245 -8.89 -27.81 -13.69
CA GLU A 245 -7.71 -28.67 -13.53
C GLU A 245 -6.41 -28.02 -14.02
N ARG A 246 -6.48 -27.24 -15.11
CA ARG A 246 -5.33 -26.47 -15.60
C ARG A 246 -4.75 -25.55 -14.53
N LEU A 247 -5.60 -24.89 -13.73
CA LEU A 247 -5.16 -23.94 -12.72
C LEU A 247 -4.53 -24.67 -11.54
N LYS A 248 -5.12 -25.80 -11.10
CA LYS A 248 -4.56 -26.61 -10.01
C LYS A 248 -3.13 -27.03 -10.28
N ILE A 249 -2.86 -27.40 -11.53
CA ILE A 249 -1.54 -27.86 -11.97
C ILE A 249 -0.60 -26.68 -12.19
N ASP A 250 -1.06 -25.64 -12.89
CA ASP A 250 -0.27 -24.46 -13.19
C ASP A 250 0.11 -23.70 -11.90
N SER A 251 -0.76 -23.65 -10.89
CA SER A 251 -0.55 -22.84 -9.70
C SER A 251 0.67 -23.26 -8.87
N VAL A 252 1.00 -24.54 -8.90
CA VAL A 252 2.17 -25.12 -8.20
C VAL A 252 3.38 -25.33 -9.12
N SER A 253 3.31 -24.86 -10.36
CA SER A 253 4.40 -24.95 -11.33
C SER A 253 5.15 -23.61 -11.46
N HIS A 254 6.45 -23.67 -11.74
CA HIS A 254 7.29 -22.50 -12.05
C HIS A 254 7.17 -22.03 -13.52
N ARG A 255 6.44 -22.78 -14.35
CA ARG A 255 6.23 -22.49 -15.78
C ARG A 255 4.90 -23.07 -16.30
N PRO A 256 4.33 -22.53 -17.39
CA PRO A 256 3.11 -23.06 -17.99
C PRO A 256 3.20 -24.55 -18.31
N VAL A 257 2.18 -25.33 -17.93
CA VAL A 257 2.11 -26.77 -18.23
C VAL A 257 1.20 -27.01 -19.45
N TYR A 258 1.81 -27.04 -20.63
CA TYR A 258 1.10 -27.11 -21.92
C TYR A 258 0.27 -28.38 -22.18
N LYS A 259 0.43 -29.45 -21.40
CA LYS A 259 -0.22 -30.75 -21.66
C LYS A 259 -1.77 -30.68 -21.57
N HIS A 260 -2.32 -29.77 -20.79
CA HIS A 260 -3.77 -29.66 -20.54
C HIS A 260 -4.53 -28.84 -21.60
N TRP A 261 -3.83 -28.06 -22.41
CA TRP A 261 -4.44 -27.26 -23.48
C TRP A 261 -4.79 -28.09 -24.73
N LYS A 262 -4.28 -29.32 -24.84
CA LYS A 262 -4.43 -30.18 -26.03
C LYS A 262 -5.62 -31.14 -26.00
N GLY A 263 -6.51 -31.06 -25.02
CA GLY A 263 -7.70 -31.89 -24.98
C GLY A 263 -8.70 -31.35 -23.97
N GLY A 264 -9.70 -30.61 -24.45
CA GLY A 264 -10.86 -30.26 -23.65
C GLY A 264 -11.56 -31.54 -23.21
N THR A 265 -11.36 -31.92 -21.96
CA THR A 265 -12.22 -32.87 -21.30
C THR A 265 -13.55 -32.16 -21.07
N LYS A 266 -14.58 -32.57 -21.82
CA LYS A 266 -15.95 -32.44 -21.36
C LYS A 266 -15.98 -33.01 -19.93
N SER A 267 -16.48 -32.24 -18.99
CA SER A 267 -16.86 -32.76 -17.69
C SER A 267 -17.95 -33.79 -17.94
N ASP A 268 -17.66 -35.06 -17.65
CA ASP A 268 -18.72 -36.03 -17.41
C ASP A 268 -19.46 -35.56 -16.14
N GLU A 269 -20.78 -35.50 -16.26
CA GLU A 269 -21.75 -35.17 -15.20
C GLU A 269 -21.60 -36.07 -13.96
#